data_AF-A0A955MI80-F1
#
_entry.id   AF-A0A955MI80-F1
#
_cell.length_a   1.000
_cell.length_b   1.000
_cell.length_c   1.000
_cell.angle_alpha   90.00
_cell.angle_beta   90.00
_cell.angle_gamma   90.00
#
_symmetry.space_group_name_H-M   'P 1'
#
loop_
_entity.id
_entity.type
_entity.pdbx_description
1 polymer ?
#
loop_
_entity_poly.entity_id
_entity_poly.type
_entity_poly.pdbx_seq_one_letter_code
_entity_poly.pdbx_strand_id
1 'polypeptide(L)'
;MKQSRTITIKTAEELDILREAGKILSKIIKEVQCSLKSGISTEQIDQLTEKLIKDYKVIPAFKGYRGFPACACISTNEEVVHGIPGKRILREGDIVSLDVGIIYKNYYSDTAVTAG
;
A
#
# COMPACT_ATOMS: atom_id res chain seq x y z
N MET A 1 8.85 0.20 25.66
CA MET A 1 9.50 1.51 25.41
C MET A 1 8.44 2.59 25.55
N LYS A 2 8.68 3.65 26.34
CA LYS A 2 7.75 4.79 26.44
C LYS A 2 7.83 5.55 25.12
N GLN A 3 6.76 5.54 24.31
CA GLN A 3 6.66 6.41 23.14
C GLN A 3 6.58 7.87 23.60
N SER A 4 7.35 8.73 22.95
CA SER A 4 7.18 10.18 23.13
C SER A 4 5.81 10.59 22.63
N ARG A 5 5.10 11.45 23.39
CA ARG A 5 3.79 12.01 23.00
C ARG A 5 3.90 13.33 22.22
N THR A 6 5.11 13.68 21.77
CA THR A 6 5.37 14.91 21.02
C THR A 6 5.15 14.69 19.53
N ILE A 7 4.47 15.62 18.87
CA ILE A 7 4.32 15.65 17.41
C ILE A 7 5.48 16.45 16.82
N THR A 8 6.22 15.87 15.89
CA THR A 8 7.31 16.57 15.17
C THR A 8 6.72 17.56 14.18
N ILE A 9 7.08 18.84 14.30
CA ILE A 9 6.80 19.85 13.28
C ILE A 9 7.82 19.68 12.15
N LYS A 10 7.32 19.45 10.93
CA LYS A 10 8.14 19.16 9.76
C LYS A 10 8.78 20.42 9.19
N THR A 11 10.01 20.32 8.70
CA THR A 11 10.67 21.40 7.94
C THR A 11 10.08 21.52 6.53
N ALA A 12 10.38 22.61 5.82
CA ALA A 12 9.94 22.79 4.45
C ALA A 12 10.42 21.64 3.52
N GLU A 13 11.67 21.22 3.69
CA GLU A 13 12.27 20.13 2.91
C GLU A 13 11.60 18.79 3.21
N GLU A 14 11.30 18.50 4.48
CA GLU A 14 10.59 17.28 4.86
C GLU A 14 9.16 17.26 4.29
N LEU A 15 8.49 18.42 4.27
CA LEU A 15 7.17 18.57 3.64
C LEU A 15 7.24 18.33 2.13
N ASP A 16 8.28 18.80 1.44
CA ASP A 16 8.46 18.55 0.01
C ASP A 16 8.70 17.07 -0.31
N ILE A 17 9.47 16.37 0.54
CA ILE A 17 9.65 14.92 0.42
C ILE A 17 8.31 14.19 0.59
N LEU A 18 7.53 14.56 1.62
CA LEU A 18 6.22 13.96 1.88
C LEU A 18 5.22 14.21 0.73
N ARG A 19 5.21 15.41 0.15
CA ARG A 19 4.38 15.72 -1.03
C ARG A 19 4.73 14.85 -2.22
N GLU A 20 6.02 14.67 -2.49
CA GLU A 20 6.46 13.83 -3.61
C GLU A 20 6.17 12.35 -3.36
N ALA A 21 6.40 11.86 -2.13
CA ALA A 21 6.05 10.52 -1.73
C ALA A 21 4.56 10.24 -1.93
N GLY A 22 3.68 11.16 -1.51
CA GLY A 22 2.24 11.05 -1.71
C GLY A 22 1.81 11.03 -3.17
N LYS A 23 2.45 11.83 -4.04
CA LYS A 23 2.19 11.80 -5.49
C LYS A 23 2.60 10.46 -6.12
N ILE A 24 3.75 9.91 -5.73
CA ILE A 24 4.21 8.60 -6.20
C ILE A 24 3.21 7.53 -5.76
N LEU A 25 2.86 7.50 -4.48
CA LEU A 25 1.94 6.52 -3.93
C LEU A 25 0.55 6.61 -4.57
N SER A 26 0.05 7.82 -4.81
CA SER A 26 -1.23 8.04 -5.49
C SER A 26 -1.26 7.44 -6.90
N LYS A 27 -0.16 7.50 -7.65
CA LYS A 27 -0.06 6.86 -8.96
C LYS A 27 -0.07 5.34 -8.83
N ILE A 28 0.74 4.79 -7.92
CA ILE A 28 0.80 3.35 -7.65
C ILE A 28 -0.58 2.81 -7.30
N ILE A 29 -1.25 3.37 -6.29
CA ILE A 29 -2.54 2.83 -5.83
C ILE A 29 -3.62 2.93 -6.90
N LYS A 30 -3.60 3.98 -7.73
CA LYS A 30 -4.53 4.12 -8.86
C LYS A 30 -4.32 3.03 -9.90
N GLU A 31 -3.06 2.72 -10.25
CA GLU A 31 -2.74 1.65 -11.21
C GLU A 31 -3.14 0.27 -10.65
N VAL A 32 -2.89 0.01 -9.36
CA VAL A 32 -3.32 -1.24 -8.70
C VAL A 32 -4.84 -1.34 -8.66
N GLN A 33 -5.54 -0.26 -8.29
CA GLN A 33 -7.00 -0.21 -8.29
C GLN A 33 -7.60 -0.49 -9.68
N CYS A 34 -7.01 0.08 -10.75
CA CYS A 34 -7.43 -0.20 -12.12
C CYS A 34 -7.17 -1.65 -12.58
N SER A 35 -6.34 -2.41 -11.88
CA SER A 35 -6.07 -3.82 -12.19
C SER A 35 -7.09 -4.78 -11.59
N LEU A 36 -7.92 -4.32 -10.64
CA LEU A 36 -8.93 -5.13 -9.98
C LEU A 36 -9.98 -5.60 -10.98
N LYS A 37 -10.19 -6.92 -11.02
CA LYS A 37 -11.20 -7.58 -11.85
C LYS A 37 -11.48 -8.98 -11.32
N SER A 38 -12.68 -9.49 -11.57
CA SER A 38 -13.01 -10.89 -11.31
C SER A 38 -12.00 -11.83 -11.96
N GLY A 39 -11.59 -12.86 -11.22
CA GLY A 39 -10.62 -13.87 -11.68
C GLY A 39 -9.14 -13.57 -11.38
N ILE A 40 -8.79 -12.39 -10.88
CA ILE A 40 -7.42 -12.11 -10.41
C ILE A 40 -7.24 -12.59 -8.97
N SER A 41 -6.06 -13.12 -8.63
CA SER A 41 -5.70 -13.45 -7.25
C SER A 41 -5.19 -12.22 -6.48
N THR A 42 -5.34 -12.22 -5.16
CA THR A 42 -4.73 -11.18 -4.31
C THR A 42 -3.20 -11.23 -4.38
N GLU A 43 -2.60 -12.41 -4.56
CA GLU A 43 -1.16 -12.56 -4.84
C GLU A 43 -0.73 -11.83 -6.14
N GLN A 44 -1.49 -11.95 -7.23
CA GLN A 44 -1.18 -11.24 -8.48
C GLN A 44 -1.28 -9.71 -8.32
N ILE A 45 -2.22 -9.23 -7.51
CA ILE A 45 -2.36 -7.80 -7.19
C ILE A 45 -1.13 -7.33 -6.40
N ASP A 46 -0.64 -8.10 -5.43
CA ASP A 46 0.58 -7.78 -4.68
C ASP A 46 1.83 -7.79 -5.57
N GLN A 47 1.95 -8.76 -6.49
CA GLN A 47 3.05 -8.81 -7.46
C GLN A 47 3.08 -7.57 -8.37
N LEU A 48 1.90 -7.10 -8.83
CA LEU A 48 1.79 -5.84 -9.56
C LEU A 48 2.23 -4.66 -8.68
N THR A 49 1.80 -4.65 -7.42
CA THR A 49 2.16 -3.59 -6.47
C THR A 49 3.67 -3.53 -6.25
N GLU A 50 4.33 -4.68 -6.05
CA GLU A 50 5.79 -4.78 -5.92
C GLU A 50 6.51 -4.28 -7.18
N LYS A 51 6.01 -4.66 -8.37
CA LYS A 51 6.56 -4.19 -9.64
C LYS A 51 6.48 -2.66 -9.74
N LEU A 52 5.33 -2.07 -9.46
CA LEU A 52 5.14 -0.61 -9.53
C LEU A 52 6.03 0.12 -8.53
N ILE A 53 6.08 -0.34 -7.28
CA ILE A 53 6.99 0.21 -6.26
C ILE A 53 8.44 0.22 -6.76
N LYS A 54 8.89 -0.87 -7.38
CA LYS A 54 10.23 -0.96 -7.98
C LYS A 54 10.41 0.00 -9.17
N ASP A 55 9.42 0.10 -10.05
CA ASP A 55 9.46 0.98 -11.23
C ASP A 55 9.55 2.47 -10.83
N TYR A 56 8.85 2.87 -9.77
CA TYR A 56 8.96 4.20 -9.17
C TYR A 56 10.22 4.41 -8.31
N LYS A 57 11.07 3.38 -8.16
CA LYS A 57 12.32 3.40 -7.39
C LYS A 57 12.11 3.77 -5.92
N VAL A 58 11.02 3.27 -5.33
CA VAL A 58 10.71 3.42 -3.90
C VAL A 58 10.71 2.06 -3.21
N ILE A 59 10.71 2.04 -1.88
CA ILE A 59 10.82 0.80 -1.09
C ILE A 59 9.43 0.46 -0.54
N PRO A 60 8.98 -0.81 -0.55
CA PRO A 60 7.72 -1.20 0.08
C PRO A 60 7.82 -1.04 1.61
N ALA A 61 6.89 -0.30 2.22
CA ALA A 61 6.92 -0.05 3.66
C ALA A 61 6.51 -1.29 4.49
N PHE A 62 5.62 -2.12 3.93
CA PHE A 62 4.98 -3.22 4.68
C PHE A 62 5.78 -4.52 4.59
N LYS A 63 6.47 -4.77 3.48
CA LYS A 63 7.19 -6.03 3.26
C LYS A 63 8.32 -6.18 4.28
N GLY A 64 8.21 -7.21 5.12
CA GLY A 64 9.12 -7.50 6.23
C GLY A 64 8.79 -6.77 7.54
N TYR A 65 7.85 -5.81 7.55
CA TYR A 65 7.48 -5.10 8.77
C TYR A 65 6.82 -6.05 9.76
N ARG A 66 7.51 -6.33 10.87
CA ARG A 66 7.08 -7.30 11.90
C ARG A 66 6.72 -8.69 11.33
N GLY A 67 7.40 -9.10 10.25
CA GLY A 67 7.17 -10.38 9.58
C GLY A 67 6.01 -10.38 8.58
N PHE A 68 5.39 -9.23 8.27
CA PHE A 68 4.39 -9.14 7.21
C PHE A 68 5.02 -9.49 5.85
N PRO A 69 4.43 -10.39 5.05
CA PRO A 69 5.14 -11.01 3.91
C PRO A 69 5.03 -10.25 2.58
N ALA A 70 4.11 -9.30 2.47
CA ALA A 70 3.67 -8.72 1.20
C ALA A 70 3.93 -7.20 1.10
N CYS A 71 3.77 -6.63 -0.10
CA CYS A 71 3.90 -5.18 -0.33
C CYS A 71 2.62 -4.40 -0.02
N ALA A 72 1.46 -5.02 -0.22
CA ALA A 72 0.14 -4.45 0.04
C ALA A 72 -0.64 -5.28 1.07
N CYS A 73 -1.53 -4.60 1.78
CA CYS A 73 -2.64 -5.23 2.48
C CYS A 73 -3.83 -5.27 1.52
N ILE A 74 -4.42 -6.44 1.30
CA ILE A 74 -5.58 -6.63 0.41
C ILE A 74 -6.67 -7.32 1.22
N SER A 75 -7.69 -6.56 1.61
CA SER A 75 -8.75 -7.03 2.50
C SER A 75 -10.08 -7.08 1.75
N THR A 76 -10.68 -8.26 1.70
CA THR A 76 -11.91 -8.54 0.95
C THR A 76 -13.09 -8.69 1.92
N ASN A 77 -14.23 -8.06 1.60
CA ASN A 77 -15.51 -8.24 2.27
C ASN A 77 -15.46 -8.09 3.81
N GLU A 78 -15.46 -9.20 4.56
CA GLU A 78 -15.42 -9.23 6.02
C GLU A 78 -14.04 -8.90 6.62
N GLU A 79 -12.98 -8.92 5.82
CA GLU A 79 -11.62 -8.60 6.26
C GLU A 79 -11.50 -7.09 6.51
N VAL A 80 -11.32 -6.71 7.79
CA VAL A 80 -11.34 -5.30 8.21
C VAL A 80 -10.12 -4.52 7.69
N VAL A 81 -8.91 -5.02 7.96
CA VAL A 81 -7.62 -4.46 7.54
C VAL A 81 -6.57 -5.56 7.51
N HIS A 82 -5.40 -5.27 6.91
CA HIS A 82 -4.22 -6.14 6.91
C HIS A 82 -4.43 -7.54 6.32
N GLY A 83 -5.37 -7.70 5.38
CA GLY A 83 -5.52 -8.93 4.63
C GLY A 83 -4.22 -9.29 3.92
N ILE A 84 -3.73 -10.52 4.16
CA ILE A 84 -2.47 -11.01 3.59
C ILE A 84 -2.76 -11.53 2.17
N PRO A 85 -2.10 -10.99 1.13
CA PRO A 85 -2.23 -11.49 -0.24
C PRO A 85 -1.88 -12.98 -0.36
N GLY A 86 -2.60 -13.69 -1.23
CA GLY A 86 -2.41 -15.13 -1.44
C GLY A 86 -3.28 -15.67 -2.57
N LYS A 87 -3.66 -16.94 -2.48
CA LYS A 87 -4.39 -17.67 -3.53
C LYS A 87 -5.87 -17.27 -3.68
N ARG A 88 -6.39 -16.33 -2.88
CA ARG A 88 -7.79 -15.90 -2.94
C ARG A 88 -8.03 -15.23 -4.29
N ILE A 89 -9.04 -15.71 -5.03
CA ILE A 89 -9.48 -15.16 -6.31
C ILE A 89 -10.64 -14.20 -6.08
N LEU A 90 -10.53 -12.97 -6.60
CA LEU A 90 -11.62 -12.00 -6.58
C LEU A 90 -12.78 -12.45 -7.46
N ARG A 91 -13.99 -12.20 -6.99
CA ARG A 91 -15.25 -12.52 -7.66
C ARG A 91 -16.04 -11.25 -7.96
N GLU A 92 -16.95 -11.37 -8.91
CA GLU A 92 -17.92 -10.32 -9.17
C GLU A 92 -18.72 -10.01 -7.91
N GLY A 93 -18.81 -8.73 -7.54
CA GLY A 93 -19.49 -8.25 -6.32
C GLY A 93 -18.64 -8.26 -5.04
N ASP A 94 -17.39 -8.72 -5.08
CA ASP A 94 -16.47 -8.54 -3.95
C ASP A 94 -16.11 -7.05 -3.78
N ILE A 95 -16.15 -6.57 -2.54
CA ILE A 95 -15.53 -5.29 -2.17
C ILE A 95 -14.12 -5.55 -1.66
N VAL A 96 -13.17 -4.74 -2.10
CA VAL A 96 -11.74 -4.92 -1.84
C VAL A 96 -11.14 -3.61 -1.37
N SER A 97 -10.58 -3.62 -0.16
CA SER A 97 -9.70 -2.58 0.35
C SER A 97 -8.26 -2.88 -0.06
N LEU A 98 -7.63 -1.91 -0.73
CA LEU A 98 -6.21 -1.87 -1.04
C LEU A 98 -5.54 -0.87 -0.11
N ASP A 99 -4.52 -1.31 0.62
CA ASP A 99 -3.71 -0.46 1.48
C ASP A 99 -2.23 -0.68 1.14
N VAL A 100 -1.53 0.40 0.78
CA VAL A 100 -0.17 0.39 0.26
C VAL A 100 0.64 1.49 0.93
N GLY A 101 1.79 1.10 1.50
CA GLY A 101 2.77 2.01 2.05
C GLY A 101 4.09 1.95 1.29
N ILE A 102 4.72 3.12 1.09
CA ILE A 102 6.06 3.24 0.50
C ILE A 102 7.00 4.05 1.37
N ILE A 103 8.30 3.81 1.21
CA ILE A 103 9.37 4.63 1.79
C ILE A 103 10.08 5.36 0.66
N TYR A 104 10.05 6.69 0.71
CA TYR A 104 10.76 7.59 -0.20
C TYR A 104 11.68 8.51 0.59
N LYS A 105 13.00 8.47 0.31
CA LYS A 105 14.01 9.28 1.02
C LYS A 105 13.90 9.21 2.56
N ASN A 106 13.68 8.01 3.11
CA ASN A 106 13.48 7.73 4.55
C ASN A 106 12.15 8.24 5.15
N TYR A 107 11.20 8.68 4.32
CA TYR A 107 9.85 9.05 4.74
C TYR A 107 8.83 8.03 4.29
N TYR A 108 7.91 7.70 5.19
CA TYR A 108 6.78 6.84 4.89
C TYR A 108 5.65 7.66 4.28
N SER A 109 5.04 7.13 3.23
CA SER A 109 3.74 7.56 2.72
C SER A 109 2.83 6.35 2.70
N ASP A 110 1.57 6.57 3.06
CA ASP A 110 0.59 5.52 3.32
C ASP A 110 -0.78 5.96 2.83
N THR A 111 -1.52 5.06 2.18
CA THR A 111 -2.88 5.33 1.69
C THR A 111 -3.65 4.03 1.42
N ALA A 112 -4.96 4.11 1.64
CA ALA A 112 -5.87 3.01 1.36
C ALA A 112 -7.10 3.49 0.57
N VAL A 113 -7.61 2.62 -0.31
CA VAL A 113 -8.85 2.82 -1.06
C VAL A 113 -9.67 1.54 -1.09
N THR A 114 -11.00 1.67 -1.04
CA THR A 114 -11.93 0.55 -1.26
C THR A 114 -12.53 0.65 -2.65
N ALA A 115 -12.58 -0.46 -3.37
CA ALA A 115 -13.24 -0.62 -4.66
C ALA A 115 -14.19 -1.83 -4.63
N GLY A 116 -15.23 -1.83 -5.46
CA GLY A 116 -16.21 -2.90 -5.60
C GLY A 116 -17.07 -2.72 -6.84
#